data_AF-A0A955J997-F1
#
_entry.id   AF-A0A955J997-F1
#
_cell.length_a   1.000
_cell.length_b   1.000
_cell.length_c   1.000
_cell.angle_alpha   90.00
_cell.angle_beta   90.00
_cell.angle_gamma   90.00
#
_symmetry.space_group_name_H-M   'P 1'
#
loop_
_entity.id
_entity.type
_entity.pdbx_description
1 polymer ?
#
loop_
_entity_poly.entity_id
_entity_poly.type
_entity_poly.pdbx_seq_one_letter_code
_entity_poly.pdbx_strand_id
1 'polypeptide(L)'
;MWGRDVRRADATRPTWALAALVVLVLLLPTRPTARAEETVSPVAKEVTAARKQLVKALHRVATWARDNKLFTWRVGVLKEILTQDPDNRQARSALRHRWDSKTKTWDTSTPYEPPADKDKSLLPEALAKRAEAYAGLRDALLALVADHPELTEAQRLDLMEEIVEADGDNQLARLALDDEQIDDVWQMPEHASARNVRAELLSPSRDLMARLSGEIQTAPWGGDRDAGAVHSWGARRVYEAAEPETPSRFPRLPTPRRTYTEGANALRLMVLGSDLGARALGLEKVPTFPTELILFQDREQAVTWMKANPRSASVKDVEKAASFGALVLIDDTVVAWYGNGGLRNTCGLSYALGQCAWSWLRRVHPDYPPHAVAWMRYGLERWLATYLTSSRLPGSVTSDDTELPGATTKDIDLPDDMSEWSALAQMLLRDEGPARLRRLMTARTNALTSTDHVVAWALAGYLLEGRPECVDAMAEACCTSHDADEIFRTVLELDADALTRRVRRWLRGHPALD
;
A
#
# COMPACT_ATOMS: atom_id res chain seq x y z
N MET A 1 4.24 -68.37 33.84
CA MET A 1 3.04 -68.27 34.71
C MET A 1 3.25 -67.06 35.61
N TRP A 2 2.23 -66.26 35.89
CA TRP A 2 2.17 -64.93 36.57
C TRP A 2 1.61 -63.85 35.63
N GLY A 3 0.28 -63.74 35.62
CA GLY A 3 -0.47 -62.64 35.02
C GLY A 3 -0.66 -61.50 36.03
N ARG A 4 -0.66 -60.25 35.55
CA ARG A 4 -1.06 -59.07 36.33
C ARG A 4 -2.28 -58.43 35.69
N ASP A 5 -3.35 -58.38 36.47
CA ASP A 5 -4.54 -57.55 36.27
C ASP A 5 -4.19 -56.07 36.43
N VAL A 6 -4.55 -55.26 35.43
CA VAL A 6 -4.62 -53.80 35.55
C VAL A 6 -6.09 -53.40 35.45
N ARG A 7 -6.66 -53.00 36.60
CA ARG A 7 -8.01 -52.42 36.70
C ARG A 7 -8.01 -51.03 36.07
N ARG A 8 -8.88 -50.81 35.08
CA ARG A 8 -9.25 -49.47 34.60
C ARG A 8 -10.20 -48.82 35.61
N ALA A 9 -9.87 -47.63 36.07
CA ALA A 9 -10.77 -46.77 36.82
C ALA A 9 -11.52 -45.86 35.84
N ASP A 10 -12.85 -46.00 35.80
CA ASP A 10 -13.74 -45.10 35.08
C ASP A 10 -13.82 -43.75 35.82
N ALA A 11 -13.38 -42.69 35.15
CA ALA A 11 -13.55 -41.32 35.59
C ALA A 11 -14.43 -40.56 34.58
N THR A 12 -15.73 -40.77 34.66
CA THR A 12 -16.74 -39.96 33.96
C THR A 12 -16.87 -38.61 34.67
N ARG A 13 -16.07 -37.62 34.27
CA ARG A 13 -16.27 -36.23 34.71
C ARG A 13 -17.43 -35.60 33.92
N PRO A 14 -18.34 -34.87 34.59
CA PRO A 14 -19.51 -34.29 33.96
C PRO A 14 -19.15 -33.10 33.05
N THR A 15 -19.28 -33.29 31.74
CA THR A 15 -19.10 -32.27 30.69
C THR A 15 -20.14 -31.12 30.76
N TRP A 16 -21.21 -31.30 31.52
CA TRP A 16 -22.28 -30.29 31.65
C TRP A 16 -21.88 -29.06 32.48
N ALA A 17 -20.91 -29.17 33.38
CA ALA A 17 -20.45 -28.03 34.19
C ALA A 17 -19.69 -26.97 33.37
N LEU A 18 -18.95 -27.41 32.33
CA LEU A 18 -18.26 -26.52 31.40
C LEU A 18 -19.24 -25.82 30.44
N ALA A 19 -20.26 -26.54 29.97
CA ALA A 19 -21.30 -25.96 29.11
C ALA A 19 -22.14 -24.89 29.86
N ALA A 20 -22.47 -25.13 31.13
CA ALA A 20 -23.18 -24.16 31.96
C ALA A 20 -22.37 -22.88 32.22
N LEU A 21 -21.04 -22.99 32.37
CA LEU A 21 -20.16 -21.83 32.57
C LEU A 21 -20.07 -20.95 31.30
N VAL A 22 -20.01 -21.57 30.12
CA VAL A 22 -19.98 -20.85 28.83
C VAL A 22 -21.30 -20.12 28.57
N VAL A 23 -22.44 -20.74 28.87
CA VAL A 23 -23.76 -20.10 28.74
C VAL A 23 -23.93 -18.95 29.73
N LEU A 24 -23.42 -19.07 30.96
CA LEU A 24 -23.49 -17.99 31.95
C LEU A 24 -22.64 -16.77 31.56
N VAL A 25 -21.47 -16.97 30.94
CA VAL A 25 -20.62 -15.88 30.43
C VAL A 25 -21.27 -15.17 29.23
N LEU A 26 -21.99 -15.90 28.38
CA LEU A 26 -22.71 -15.32 27.24
C LEU A 26 -24.02 -14.60 27.62
N LEU A 27 -24.59 -14.91 28.79
CA LEU A 27 -25.81 -14.26 29.30
C LEU A 27 -25.54 -13.10 30.26
N LEU A 28 -24.27 -12.80 30.57
CA LEU A 28 -23.94 -11.55 31.25
C LEU A 28 -24.29 -10.40 30.29
N PRO A 29 -25.24 -9.51 30.64
CA PRO A 29 -25.51 -8.34 29.83
C PRO A 29 -24.20 -7.58 29.70
N THR A 30 -23.74 -7.38 28.47
CA THR A 30 -22.67 -6.43 28.18
C THR A 30 -23.17 -5.09 28.71
N ARG A 31 -22.73 -4.72 29.93
CA ARG A 31 -23.00 -3.40 30.46
C ARG A 31 -22.51 -2.46 29.36
N PRO A 32 -23.38 -1.60 28.79
CA PRO A 32 -22.91 -0.59 27.86
C PRO A 32 -21.78 0.11 28.61
N THR A 33 -20.55 -0.04 28.12
CA THR A 33 -19.41 0.73 28.59
C THR A 33 -19.92 2.15 28.52
N ALA A 34 -20.21 2.74 29.69
CA ALA A 34 -20.59 4.14 29.78
C ALA A 34 -19.47 4.87 29.05
N ARG A 35 -19.79 5.32 27.83
CA ARG A 35 -18.86 6.01 26.96
C ARG A 35 -18.43 7.18 27.81
N ALA A 36 -17.21 7.11 28.35
CA ALA A 36 -16.68 8.17 29.18
C ALA A 36 -16.97 9.45 28.40
N GLU A 37 -17.74 10.37 28.98
CA GLU A 37 -17.97 11.67 28.37
C GLU A 37 -16.58 12.26 28.20
N GLU A 38 -16.06 12.08 26.99
CA GLU A 38 -14.74 12.50 26.60
C GLU A 38 -14.78 14.00 26.76
N THR A 39 -14.12 14.46 27.83
CA THR A 39 -14.13 15.87 28.19
C THR A 39 -13.39 16.58 27.09
N VAL A 40 -14.14 17.10 26.12
CA VAL A 40 -13.61 17.79 24.95
C VAL A 40 -12.68 18.88 25.45
N SER A 41 -11.39 18.72 25.17
CA SER A 41 -10.34 19.65 25.56
C SER A 41 -10.74 21.09 25.19
N PRO A 42 -10.49 22.11 26.05
CA PRO A 42 -10.75 23.51 25.72
C PRO A 42 -10.26 23.90 24.33
N VAL A 43 -9.04 23.49 23.97
CA VAL A 43 -8.43 23.72 22.65
C VAL A 43 -9.30 23.17 21.52
N ALA A 44 -9.85 21.96 21.66
CA ALA A 44 -10.69 21.36 20.62
C ALA A 44 -11.99 22.17 20.38
N LYS A 45 -12.53 22.82 21.43
CA LYS A 45 -13.67 23.74 21.28
C LYS A 45 -13.29 24.99 20.51
N GLU A 46 -12.10 25.52 20.74
CA GLU A 46 -11.59 26.72 20.07
C GLU A 46 -11.23 26.45 18.61
N VAL A 47 -10.59 25.33 18.29
CA VAL A 47 -10.37 24.86 16.90
C VAL A 47 -11.72 24.70 16.20
N THR A 48 -12.71 24.08 16.85
CA THR A 48 -14.07 23.95 16.29
C THR A 48 -14.72 25.32 16.04
N ALA A 49 -14.49 26.29 16.93
CA ALA A 49 -15.00 27.65 16.76
C ALA A 49 -14.33 28.35 15.57
N ALA A 50 -13.01 28.21 15.41
CA ALA A 50 -12.25 28.74 14.29
C ALA A 50 -12.74 28.16 12.95
N ARG A 51 -12.90 26.82 12.85
CA ARG A 51 -13.47 26.15 11.67
C ARG A 51 -14.88 26.63 11.33
N LYS A 52 -15.74 26.86 12.33
CA LYS A 52 -17.07 27.45 12.10
C LYS A 52 -17.00 28.87 11.51
N GLN A 53 -15.99 29.67 11.86
CA GLN A 53 -15.79 30.98 11.24
C GLN A 53 -15.29 30.84 9.80
N LEU A 54 -14.38 29.90 9.53
CA LEU A 54 -13.96 29.58 8.16
C LEU A 54 -15.16 29.19 7.29
N VAL A 55 -16.03 28.28 7.76
CA VAL A 55 -17.23 27.85 7.03
C VAL A 55 -18.12 29.05 6.66
N LYS A 56 -18.33 30.00 7.58
CA LYS A 56 -19.06 31.24 7.28
C LYS A 56 -18.37 32.08 6.21
N ALA A 57 -17.04 32.20 6.27
CA ALA A 57 -16.27 32.94 5.27
C ALA A 57 -16.36 32.26 3.88
N LEU A 58 -16.21 30.93 3.82
CA LEU A 58 -16.35 30.15 2.59
C LEU A 58 -17.76 30.27 1.98
N HIS A 59 -18.82 30.36 2.79
CA HIS A 59 -20.18 30.64 2.28
C HIS A 59 -20.27 32.01 1.57
N ARG A 60 -19.58 33.04 2.08
CA ARG A 60 -19.50 34.35 1.40
C ARG A 60 -18.77 34.23 0.07
N VAL A 61 -17.66 33.49 0.06
CA VAL A 61 -16.88 33.19 -1.14
C VAL A 61 -17.71 32.43 -2.19
N ALA A 62 -18.43 31.38 -1.78
CA ALA A 62 -19.33 30.62 -2.66
C ALA A 62 -20.50 31.46 -3.21
N THR A 63 -21.00 32.41 -2.41
CA THR A 63 -22.04 33.36 -2.82
C THR A 63 -21.49 34.33 -3.87
N TRP A 64 -20.32 34.91 -3.64
CA TRP A 64 -19.65 35.78 -4.60
C TRP A 64 -19.37 35.05 -5.93
N ALA A 65 -18.89 33.80 -5.87
CA ALA A 65 -18.64 32.99 -7.06
C ALA A 65 -19.92 32.70 -7.86
N ARG A 66 -21.05 32.43 -7.17
CA ARG A 66 -22.36 32.29 -7.82
C ARG A 66 -22.75 33.57 -8.56
N ASP A 67 -22.62 34.71 -7.90
CA ASP A 67 -23.07 36.00 -8.42
C ASP A 67 -22.22 36.43 -9.63
N ASN A 68 -20.95 36.01 -9.67
CA ASN A 68 -20.01 36.18 -10.80
C ASN A 68 -20.01 35.01 -11.79
N LYS A 69 -20.92 34.04 -11.67
CA LYS A 69 -21.10 32.91 -12.61
C LYS A 69 -19.85 32.02 -12.75
N LEU A 70 -19.09 31.87 -11.66
CA LEU A 70 -18.00 30.89 -11.46
C LEU A 70 -18.55 29.61 -10.81
N PHE A 71 -19.36 28.84 -11.54
CA PHE A 71 -20.08 27.68 -11.00
C PHE A 71 -19.20 26.48 -10.67
N THR A 72 -18.21 26.15 -11.51
CA THR A 72 -17.27 25.06 -11.27
C THR A 72 -16.45 25.36 -10.03
N TRP A 73 -15.93 26.58 -9.92
CA TRP A 73 -15.18 27.02 -8.75
C TRP A 73 -16.02 27.04 -7.47
N ARG A 74 -17.27 27.53 -7.54
CA ARG A 74 -18.23 27.47 -6.44
C ARG A 74 -18.44 26.04 -5.93
N VAL A 75 -18.55 25.05 -6.82
CA VAL A 75 -18.68 23.64 -6.42
C VAL A 75 -17.47 23.18 -5.61
N GLY A 76 -16.26 23.57 -6.01
CA GLY A 76 -15.04 23.34 -5.22
C GLY A 76 -15.16 23.88 -3.79
N VAL A 77 -15.52 25.16 -3.65
CA VAL A 77 -15.70 25.80 -2.33
C VAL A 77 -16.80 25.13 -1.50
N LEU A 78 -17.91 24.71 -2.12
CA LEU A 78 -18.98 23.99 -1.42
C LEU A 78 -18.52 22.61 -0.92
N LYS A 79 -17.68 21.90 -1.68
CA LYS A 79 -17.07 20.64 -1.24
C LYS A 79 -16.12 20.88 -0.07
N GLU A 80 -15.31 21.94 -0.10
CA GLU A 80 -14.46 22.34 1.03
C GLU A 80 -15.27 22.64 2.30
N ILE A 81 -16.41 23.31 2.16
CA ILE A 81 -17.33 23.52 3.29
C ILE A 81 -17.78 22.19 3.90
N LEU A 82 -18.07 21.17 3.07
CA LEU A 82 -18.44 19.83 3.56
C LEU A 82 -17.28 19.06 4.17
N THR A 83 -16.02 19.35 3.81
CA THR A 83 -14.85 18.81 4.50
C THR A 83 -14.75 19.36 5.92
N GLN A 84 -15.02 20.65 6.11
CA GLN A 84 -14.93 21.34 7.41
C GLN A 84 -16.17 21.15 8.29
N ASP A 85 -17.35 21.07 7.68
CA ASP A 85 -18.66 20.86 8.32
C ASP A 85 -19.48 19.85 7.49
N PRO A 86 -19.29 18.54 7.73
CA PRO A 86 -19.95 17.48 6.97
C PRO A 86 -21.48 17.55 7.00
N ASP A 87 -22.08 18.18 8.01
CA ASP A 87 -23.52 18.29 8.17
C ASP A 87 -24.09 19.62 7.63
N ASN A 88 -23.29 20.40 6.90
CA ASN A 88 -23.71 21.70 6.39
C ASN A 88 -24.86 21.58 5.37
N ARG A 89 -26.10 21.77 5.84
CA ARG A 89 -27.32 21.62 5.04
C ARG A 89 -27.33 22.53 3.80
N GLN A 90 -26.81 23.74 3.93
CA GLN A 90 -26.79 24.72 2.83
C GLN A 90 -25.86 24.27 1.71
N ALA A 91 -24.64 23.80 2.03
CA ALA A 91 -23.71 23.31 1.02
C ALA A 91 -24.20 22.02 0.35
N ARG A 92 -24.74 21.07 1.13
CA ARG A 92 -25.36 19.84 0.58
C ARG A 92 -26.52 20.13 -0.35
N SER A 93 -27.42 21.03 0.04
CA SER A 93 -28.53 21.45 -0.82
C SER A 93 -28.03 22.12 -2.11
N ALA A 94 -27.01 22.97 -2.03
CA ALA A 94 -26.41 23.61 -3.21
C ALA A 94 -25.73 22.62 -4.17
N LEU A 95 -25.20 21.51 -3.64
CA LEU A 95 -24.66 20.37 -4.40
C LEU A 95 -25.72 19.33 -4.80
N ARG A 96 -27.00 19.62 -4.58
CA ARG A 96 -28.15 18.75 -4.90
C ARG A 96 -28.16 17.39 -4.18
N HIS A 97 -27.45 17.27 -3.05
CA HIS A 97 -27.59 16.09 -2.19
C HIS A 97 -29.00 16.06 -1.59
N ARG A 98 -29.62 14.87 -1.55
CA ARG A 98 -30.98 14.70 -1.02
C ARG A 98 -30.90 14.15 0.40
N TRP A 99 -31.68 14.70 1.33
CA TRP A 99 -31.81 14.13 2.66
C TRP A 99 -32.81 12.97 2.62
N ASP A 100 -32.35 11.75 2.91
CA ASP A 100 -33.25 10.61 3.10
C ASP A 100 -33.72 10.59 4.56
N SER A 101 -35.00 10.91 4.76
CA SER A 101 -35.62 10.97 6.08
C SER A 101 -35.75 9.61 6.76
N LYS A 102 -35.70 8.50 6.01
CA LYS A 102 -35.79 7.14 6.55
C LYS A 102 -34.45 6.68 7.11
N THR A 103 -33.38 6.84 6.33
CA THR A 103 -32.02 6.44 6.75
C THR A 103 -31.36 7.49 7.62
N LYS A 104 -31.86 8.74 7.61
CA LYS A 104 -31.22 9.91 8.21
C LYS A 104 -29.80 10.12 7.66
N THR A 105 -29.61 9.85 6.37
CA THR A 105 -28.36 10.07 5.66
C THR A 105 -28.59 10.97 4.44
N TRP A 106 -27.51 11.56 3.96
CA TRP A 106 -27.52 12.30 2.71
C TRP A 106 -27.23 11.37 1.54
N ASP A 107 -28.14 11.32 0.58
CA ASP A 107 -27.97 10.64 -0.69
C ASP A 107 -27.11 11.50 -1.64
N THR A 108 -25.95 10.94 -2.01
CA THR A 108 -24.96 11.50 -2.93
C THR A 108 -24.95 10.78 -4.29
N SER A 109 -25.93 9.92 -4.56
CA SER A 109 -25.94 9.04 -5.74
C SER A 109 -26.04 9.78 -7.08
N THR A 110 -26.60 11.00 -7.08
CA THR A 110 -26.70 11.81 -8.30
C THR A 110 -25.51 12.77 -8.37
N PRO A 111 -24.51 12.52 -9.23
CA PRO A 111 -23.40 13.46 -9.40
C PRO A 111 -23.93 14.80 -9.92
N TYR A 112 -23.53 15.88 -9.26
CA TYR A 112 -23.86 17.23 -9.69
C TYR A 112 -22.79 17.74 -10.66
N GLU A 113 -23.17 17.93 -11.92
CA GLU A 113 -22.34 18.58 -12.93
C GLU A 113 -22.63 20.09 -12.97
N PRO A 114 -21.71 20.94 -12.49
CA PRO A 114 -21.90 22.39 -12.59
C PRO A 114 -21.80 22.84 -14.05
N PRO A 115 -22.54 23.88 -14.46
CA PRO A 115 -22.24 24.59 -15.69
C PRO A 115 -20.78 25.08 -15.71
N ALA A 116 -20.20 25.27 -16.90
CA ALA A 116 -18.87 25.86 -17.01
C ALA A 116 -18.84 27.31 -16.49
N ASP A 117 -17.69 27.70 -15.94
CA ASP A 117 -17.43 29.08 -15.52
C ASP A 117 -17.54 30.04 -16.71
N LYS A 118 -18.37 31.08 -16.57
CA LYS A 118 -18.61 32.05 -17.66
C LYS A 118 -17.54 33.11 -17.79
N ASP A 119 -16.90 33.48 -16.68
CA ASP A 119 -15.88 34.53 -16.65
C ASP A 119 -14.61 34.06 -15.93
N LYS A 120 -13.77 33.32 -16.66
CA LYS A 120 -12.50 32.81 -16.13
C LYS A 120 -11.50 33.91 -15.76
N SER A 121 -11.72 35.16 -16.18
CA SER A 121 -10.83 36.28 -15.83
C SER A 121 -10.90 36.64 -14.34
N LEU A 122 -11.98 36.24 -13.66
CA LEU A 122 -12.18 36.47 -12.22
C LEU A 122 -11.57 35.38 -11.33
N LEU A 123 -10.95 34.34 -11.90
CA LEU A 123 -10.34 33.25 -11.12
C LEU A 123 -9.22 33.74 -10.17
N PRO A 124 -8.33 34.69 -10.54
CA PRO A 124 -7.35 35.25 -9.61
C PRO A 124 -7.98 35.95 -8.41
N GLU A 125 -9.06 36.72 -8.62
CA GLU A 125 -9.80 37.34 -7.51
C GLU A 125 -10.51 36.28 -6.64
N ALA A 126 -11.06 35.23 -7.26
CA ALA A 126 -11.66 34.11 -6.55
C ALA A 126 -10.65 33.43 -5.61
N LEU A 127 -9.43 33.17 -6.10
CA LEU A 127 -8.34 32.62 -5.31
C LEU A 127 -7.94 33.55 -4.16
N ALA A 128 -7.84 34.86 -4.41
CA ALA A 128 -7.53 35.85 -3.37
C ALA A 128 -8.61 35.88 -2.26
N LYS A 129 -9.90 35.83 -2.62
CA LYS A 129 -11.00 35.77 -1.63
C LYS A 129 -11.01 34.47 -0.84
N ARG A 130 -10.65 33.35 -1.48
CA ARG A 130 -10.48 32.07 -0.78
C ARG A 130 -9.32 32.15 0.21
N ALA A 131 -8.16 32.65 -0.20
CA ALA A 131 -7.00 32.85 0.68
C ALA A 131 -7.35 33.76 1.88
N GLU A 132 -8.07 34.86 1.66
CA GLU A 132 -8.56 35.73 2.73
C GLU A 132 -9.49 34.99 3.71
N ALA A 133 -10.36 34.09 3.22
CA ALA A 133 -11.22 33.29 4.07
C ALA A 133 -10.42 32.34 4.99
N TYR A 134 -9.32 31.77 4.48
CA TYR A 134 -8.42 30.89 5.23
C TYR A 134 -7.48 31.63 6.18
N ALA A 135 -7.12 32.88 5.89
CA ALA A 135 -6.27 33.70 6.75
C ALA A 135 -6.82 33.79 8.20
N GLY A 136 -8.15 33.92 8.35
CA GLY A 136 -8.78 33.95 9.67
C GLY A 136 -8.69 32.62 10.44
N LEU A 137 -8.69 31.48 9.76
CA LEU A 137 -8.43 30.18 10.40
C LEU A 137 -6.96 30.10 10.81
N ARG A 138 -6.04 30.37 9.89
CA ARG A 138 -4.59 30.37 10.13
C ARG A 138 -4.22 31.19 11.36
N ASP A 139 -4.68 32.44 11.41
CA ASP A 139 -4.32 33.36 12.50
C ASP A 139 -4.86 32.85 13.85
N ALA A 140 -6.06 32.27 13.87
CA ALA A 140 -6.63 31.66 15.07
C ALA A 140 -5.86 30.42 15.53
N LEU A 141 -5.45 29.55 14.60
CA LEU A 141 -4.66 28.35 14.95
C LEU A 141 -3.26 28.72 15.44
N LEU A 142 -2.61 29.72 14.84
CA LEU A 142 -1.33 30.24 15.32
C LEU A 142 -1.43 30.81 16.73
N ALA A 143 -2.50 31.58 17.01
CA ALA A 143 -2.77 32.08 18.35
C ALA A 143 -2.96 30.92 19.34
N LEU A 144 -3.71 29.87 18.99
CA LEU A 144 -3.88 28.69 19.84
C LEU A 144 -2.56 28.00 20.18
N VAL A 145 -1.66 27.84 19.21
CA VAL A 145 -0.35 27.22 19.47
C VAL A 145 0.50 28.08 20.41
N ALA A 146 0.39 29.41 20.31
CA ALA A 146 1.11 30.34 21.18
C ALA A 146 0.51 30.42 22.60
N ASP A 147 -0.82 30.47 22.71
CA ASP A 147 -1.55 30.70 23.96
C ASP A 147 -1.67 29.44 24.83
N HIS A 148 -1.50 28.25 24.24
CA HIS A 148 -1.56 26.96 24.94
C HIS A 148 -0.19 26.27 24.99
N PRO A 149 0.71 26.67 25.92
CA PRO A 149 2.00 26.01 26.12
C PRO A 149 1.87 24.52 26.50
N GLU A 150 0.74 24.11 27.07
CA GLU A 150 0.45 22.75 27.50
C GLU A 150 0.13 21.76 26.36
N LEU A 151 -0.03 22.24 25.12
CA LEU A 151 -0.22 21.36 23.97
C LEU A 151 0.95 20.39 23.83
N THR A 152 0.62 19.11 23.64
CA THR A 152 1.62 18.11 23.27
C THR A 152 2.22 18.44 21.91
N GLU A 153 3.43 17.97 21.66
CA GLU A 153 4.09 18.15 20.36
C GLU A 153 3.21 17.63 19.21
N ALA A 154 2.59 16.46 19.37
CA ALA A 154 1.66 15.91 18.39
C ALA A 154 0.48 16.86 18.09
N GLN A 155 -0.13 17.45 19.12
CA GLN A 155 -1.21 18.42 18.95
C GLN A 155 -0.74 19.70 18.24
N ARG A 156 0.47 20.18 18.55
CA ARG A 156 1.06 21.34 17.85
C ARG A 156 1.27 21.04 16.37
N LEU A 157 1.83 19.88 16.05
CA LEU A 157 2.07 19.45 14.67
C LEU A 157 0.75 19.29 13.89
N ASP A 158 -0.29 18.72 14.51
CA ASP A 158 -1.62 18.62 13.88
C ASP A 158 -2.18 20.01 13.52
N LEU A 159 -2.01 21.00 14.42
CA LEU A 159 -2.41 22.38 14.15
C LEU A 159 -1.56 23.04 13.06
N MET A 160 -0.25 22.77 13.02
CA MET A 160 0.65 23.26 11.96
C MET A 160 0.30 22.66 10.60
N GLU A 161 -0.08 21.38 10.53
CA GLU A 161 -0.57 20.77 9.29
C GLU A 161 -1.83 21.49 8.79
N GLU A 162 -2.79 21.78 9.67
CA GLU A 162 -4.02 22.50 9.31
C GLU A 162 -3.72 23.94 8.88
N ILE A 163 -2.72 24.58 9.48
CA ILE A 163 -2.21 25.89 9.04
C ILE A 163 -1.63 25.80 7.62
N VAL A 164 -0.82 24.79 7.29
CA VAL A 164 -0.27 24.61 5.94
C VAL A 164 -1.37 24.28 4.92
N GLU A 165 -2.41 23.52 5.31
CA GLU A 165 -3.57 23.28 4.45
C GLU A 165 -4.34 24.59 4.15
N ALA A 166 -4.38 25.53 5.11
CA ALA A 166 -5.02 26.83 4.97
C ALA A 166 -4.16 27.86 4.22
N ASP A 167 -2.87 27.88 4.50
CA ASP A 167 -1.87 28.81 3.97
C ASP A 167 -0.57 28.05 3.66
N GLY A 168 -0.49 27.55 2.44
CA GLY A 168 0.60 26.69 1.98
C GLY A 168 1.99 27.34 2.04
N ASP A 169 2.08 28.67 2.12
CA ASP A 169 3.35 29.40 2.19
C ASP A 169 3.68 29.88 3.60
N ASN A 170 2.93 29.45 4.62
CA ASN A 170 3.19 29.82 6.01
C ASN A 170 4.54 29.26 6.49
N GLN A 171 5.59 30.09 6.42
CA GLN A 171 6.96 29.70 6.75
C GLN A 171 7.08 29.09 8.16
N LEU A 172 6.38 29.64 9.15
CA LEU A 172 6.47 29.14 10.53
C LEU A 172 5.93 27.71 10.64
N ALA A 173 4.75 27.44 10.06
CA ALA A 173 4.16 26.11 10.08
C ALA A 173 4.95 25.12 9.22
N ARG A 174 5.47 25.56 8.07
CA ARG A 174 6.34 24.75 7.21
C ARG A 174 7.62 24.31 7.93
N LEU A 175 8.32 25.25 8.57
CA LEU A 175 9.52 24.95 9.35
C LEU A 175 9.21 24.05 10.55
N ALA A 176 8.08 24.26 11.24
CA ALA A 176 7.66 23.40 12.35
C ALA A 176 7.34 21.96 11.91
N LEU A 177 7.12 21.74 10.61
CA LEU A 177 6.80 20.46 10.01
C LEU A 177 7.98 19.82 9.27
N ASP A 178 9.19 20.35 9.47
CA ASP A 178 10.43 19.98 8.78
C ASP A 178 10.32 20.06 7.24
N ASP A 179 9.50 20.98 6.72
CA ASP A 179 9.51 21.29 5.29
C ASP A 179 10.70 22.19 4.95
N GLU A 180 11.22 22.00 3.74
CA GLU A 180 12.32 22.79 3.19
C GLU A 180 11.85 23.56 1.96
N GLN A 181 12.43 24.73 1.73
CA GLN A 181 12.23 25.49 0.50
C GLN A 181 13.22 24.99 -0.55
N ILE A 182 12.74 24.22 -1.51
CA ILE A 182 13.52 23.60 -2.59
C ILE A 182 12.96 24.08 -3.91
N ASP A 183 13.79 24.66 -4.77
CA ASP A 183 13.35 25.27 -6.05
C ASP A 183 12.23 26.33 -5.85
N ASP A 184 12.35 27.16 -4.81
CA ASP A 184 11.34 28.16 -4.38
C ASP A 184 9.98 27.59 -3.93
N VAL A 185 9.86 26.27 -3.75
CA VAL A 185 8.63 25.60 -3.30
C VAL A 185 8.85 24.95 -1.94
N TRP A 186 7.94 25.18 -1.00
CA TRP A 186 7.90 24.46 0.27
C TRP A 186 7.45 23.02 0.07
N GLN A 187 8.34 22.07 0.35
CA GLN A 187 8.05 20.65 0.25
C GLN A 187 8.79 19.85 1.31
N MET A 188 8.32 18.62 1.55
CA MET A 188 9.05 17.71 2.42
C MET A 188 10.37 17.31 1.75
N PRO A 189 11.48 17.15 2.50
CA PRO A 189 12.73 16.60 1.98
C PRO A 189 12.51 15.26 1.26
N GLU A 190 11.59 14.44 1.77
CA GLU A 190 11.22 13.16 1.16
C GLU A 190 10.55 13.28 -0.20
N HIS A 191 9.87 14.38 -0.52
CA HIS A 191 9.34 14.61 -1.88
C HIS A 191 10.46 14.93 -2.86
N ALA A 192 11.46 15.70 -2.43
CA ALA A 192 12.63 16.00 -3.23
C ALA A 192 13.46 14.73 -3.50
N SER A 193 13.70 13.92 -2.46
CA SER A 193 14.33 12.60 -2.60
C SER A 193 13.53 11.73 -3.57
N ALA A 194 12.21 11.63 -3.38
CA ALA A 194 11.37 10.78 -4.21
C ALA A 194 11.39 11.17 -5.69
N ARG A 195 11.42 12.47 -6.01
CA ARG A 195 11.57 12.97 -7.38
C ARG A 195 12.86 12.46 -8.04
N ASN A 196 13.97 12.46 -7.29
CA ASN A 196 15.28 11.98 -7.79
C ASN A 196 15.27 10.46 -7.96
N VAL A 197 14.84 9.72 -6.94
CA VAL A 197 14.76 8.25 -6.98
C VAL A 197 13.87 7.79 -8.14
N ARG A 198 12.71 8.40 -8.35
CA ARG A 198 11.84 8.06 -9.49
C ARG A 198 12.52 8.33 -10.83
N ALA A 199 13.26 9.43 -10.97
CA ALA A 199 13.98 9.70 -12.22
C ALA A 199 15.03 8.61 -12.51
N GLU A 200 15.74 8.16 -11.47
CA GLU A 200 16.71 7.06 -11.56
C GLU A 200 16.06 5.70 -11.85
N LEU A 201 14.90 5.42 -11.25
CA LEU A 201 14.16 4.17 -11.45
C LEU A 201 13.44 4.10 -12.80
N LEU A 202 12.82 5.19 -13.25
CA LEU A 202 12.02 5.22 -14.46
C LEU A 202 12.88 5.09 -15.72
N SER A 203 14.11 5.60 -15.73
CA SER A 203 14.96 5.55 -16.93
C SER A 203 15.26 4.10 -17.36
N PRO A 204 15.79 3.20 -16.51
CA PRO A 204 16.04 1.81 -16.91
C PRO A 204 14.75 0.98 -17.00
N SER A 205 13.72 1.32 -16.22
CA SER A 205 12.42 0.62 -16.26
C SER A 205 11.73 0.78 -17.62
N ARG A 206 11.74 2.00 -18.19
CA ARG A 206 11.17 2.24 -19.53
C ARG A 206 11.90 1.46 -20.61
N ASP A 207 13.22 1.40 -20.53
CA ASP A 207 14.03 0.60 -21.47
C ASP A 207 13.74 -0.89 -21.34
N LEU A 208 13.62 -1.40 -20.11
CA LEU A 208 13.25 -2.79 -19.85
C LEU A 208 11.85 -3.09 -20.40
N MET A 209 10.86 -2.25 -20.10
CA MET A 209 9.49 -2.43 -20.58
C MET A 209 9.39 -2.29 -22.09
N ALA A 210 10.16 -1.38 -22.72
CA ALA A 210 10.24 -1.27 -24.17
C ALA A 210 10.81 -2.56 -24.79
N ARG A 211 11.87 -3.13 -24.20
CA ARG A 211 12.43 -4.43 -24.64
C ARG A 211 11.44 -5.57 -24.46
N LEU A 212 10.80 -5.66 -23.30
CA LEU A 212 9.77 -6.66 -23.04
C LEU A 212 8.61 -6.51 -24.03
N SER A 213 8.12 -5.30 -24.29
CA SER A 213 7.02 -5.08 -25.23
C SER A 213 7.40 -5.37 -26.69
N GLY A 214 8.64 -5.07 -27.11
CA GLY A 214 9.15 -5.38 -28.44
C GLY A 214 9.49 -6.86 -28.64
N GLU A 215 9.93 -7.55 -27.59
CA GLU A 215 10.23 -8.99 -27.61
C GLU A 215 8.98 -9.85 -27.43
N ILE A 216 7.92 -9.35 -26.80
CA ILE A 216 6.58 -9.95 -26.79
C ILE A 216 5.85 -9.63 -28.12
N GLN A 217 6.55 -9.76 -29.25
CA GLN A 217 5.87 -10.08 -30.49
C GLN A 217 5.41 -11.53 -30.35
N THR A 218 4.13 -11.71 -29.98
CA THR A 218 3.46 -13.00 -29.97
C THR A 218 3.78 -13.70 -31.28
N ALA A 219 4.50 -14.83 -31.22
CA ALA A 219 4.67 -15.68 -32.38
C ALA A 219 3.28 -15.89 -32.99
N PRO A 220 3.07 -15.62 -34.30
CA PRO A 220 1.76 -15.75 -34.90
C PRO A 220 1.26 -17.16 -34.63
N TRP A 221 0.03 -17.24 -34.15
CA TRP A 221 -0.67 -18.48 -33.86
C TRP A 221 -0.92 -19.21 -35.19
N GLY A 222 0.11 -19.88 -35.69
CA GLY A 222 -0.01 -20.82 -36.79
C GLY A 222 -0.69 -22.06 -36.23
N GLY A 223 -1.96 -22.27 -36.60
CA GLY A 223 -2.76 -23.44 -36.23
C GLY A 223 -2.23 -24.78 -36.77
N ASP A 224 -0.94 -24.90 -37.04
CA ASP A 224 -0.29 -26.14 -37.41
C ASP A 224 0.19 -26.84 -36.14
N ARG A 225 -0.55 -27.88 -35.75
CA ARG A 225 -0.23 -28.74 -34.61
C ARG A 225 1.06 -29.55 -34.78
N ASP A 226 1.75 -29.44 -35.93
CA ASP A 226 2.94 -30.23 -36.28
C ASP A 226 4.23 -29.41 -36.49
N ALA A 227 4.26 -28.11 -36.16
CA ALA A 227 5.50 -27.34 -36.25
C ALA A 227 6.28 -27.34 -34.93
N GLY A 228 7.17 -28.33 -34.78
CA GLY A 228 8.16 -28.46 -33.69
C GLY A 228 9.24 -27.37 -33.67
N ALA A 229 8.86 -26.12 -33.45
CA ALA A 229 9.79 -25.02 -33.22
C ALA A 229 9.24 -24.04 -32.18
N VAL A 230 9.36 -24.42 -30.91
CA VAL A 230 9.44 -23.42 -29.83
C VAL A 230 10.81 -22.77 -29.96
N HIS A 231 10.86 -21.50 -30.39
CA HIS A 231 12.07 -20.70 -30.27
C HIS A 231 12.41 -20.58 -28.78
N SER A 232 13.33 -21.42 -28.31
CA SER A 232 14.07 -21.14 -27.09
C SER A 232 14.95 -19.92 -27.39
N TRP A 233 14.47 -18.73 -27.05
CA TRP A 233 15.31 -17.54 -27.07
C TRP A 233 16.40 -17.75 -26.03
N GLY A 234 17.60 -18.06 -26.52
CA GLY A 234 18.79 -18.04 -25.69
C GLY A 234 18.93 -16.62 -25.17
N ALA A 235 18.90 -16.45 -23.85
CA ALA A 235 19.47 -15.30 -23.20
C ALA A 235 20.86 -15.07 -23.84
N ARG A 236 20.98 -14.02 -24.67
CA ARG A 236 22.27 -13.60 -25.18
C ARG A 236 23.04 -13.20 -23.93
N ARG A 237 23.99 -14.04 -23.52
CA ARG A 237 24.90 -13.76 -22.41
C ARG A 237 25.57 -12.42 -22.70
N VAL A 238 25.10 -11.36 -22.07
CA VAL A 238 25.88 -10.14 -21.86
C VAL A 238 26.74 -10.43 -20.64
N TYR A 239 27.85 -11.14 -20.86
CA TYR A 239 28.93 -11.27 -19.91
C TYR A 239 30.23 -11.07 -20.71
N GLU A 240 30.70 -9.82 -20.77
CA GLU A 240 32.14 -9.60 -20.81
C GLU A 240 32.64 -9.88 -19.38
N ALA A 241 33.18 -11.08 -19.19
CA ALA A 241 33.64 -11.56 -17.90
C ALA A 241 34.92 -10.84 -17.48
N ALA A 242 34.90 -10.20 -16.31
CA ALA A 242 36.05 -10.17 -15.43
C ALA A 242 35.98 -11.45 -14.59
N GLU A 243 36.93 -12.38 -14.80
CA GLU A 243 37.01 -13.62 -14.02
C GLU A 243 37.36 -13.30 -12.55
N PRO A 244 36.61 -13.81 -11.55
CA PRO A 244 37.09 -13.81 -10.19
C PRO A 244 38.00 -15.02 -9.95
N GLU A 245 39.27 -14.74 -9.66
CA GLU A 245 40.25 -15.68 -9.13
C GLU A 245 39.88 -16.10 -7.70
N THR A 246 38.93 -17.02 -7.51
CA THR A 246 38.89 -17.81 -6.26
C THR A 246 38.02 -19.07 -6.39
N PRO A 247 38.52 -20.25 -5.99
CA PRO A 247 37.75 -21.49 -6.06
C PRO A 247 36.71 -21.56 -4.93
N SER A 248 35.43 -21.45 -5.28
CA SER A 248 34.30 -21.66 -4.37
C SER A 248 34.12 -23.14 -4.00
N ARG A 249 33.86 -23.41 -2.71
CA ARG A 249 33.68 -24.74 -2.09
C ARG A 249 32.27 -25.33 -2.24
N PHE A 250 31.41 -24.79 -3.10
CA PHE A 250 30.06 -25.33 -3.28
C PHE A 250 30.05 -26.50 -4.29
N PRO A 251 29.24 -27.56 -4.07
CA PRO A 251 29.05 -28.59 -5.08
C PRO A 251 28.46 -27.94 -6.34
N ARG A 252 29.10 -28.19 -7.48
CA ARG A 252 28.56 -27.80 -8.79
C ARG A 252 27.17 -28.42 -8.93
N LEU A 253 26.13 -27.59 -8.90
CA LEU A 253 24.78 -28.01 -9.28
C LEU A 253 24.83 -28.58 -10.71
N PRO A 254 24.10 -29.67 -11.00
CA PRO A 254 24.05 -30.22 -12.35
C PRO A 254 23.59 -29.14 -13.32
N THR A 255 24.37 -28.92 -14.39
CA THR A 255 23.94 -28.14 -15.55
C THR A 255 22.54 -28.61 -15.97
N PRO A 256 21.55 -27.71 -16.11
CA PRO A 256 20.19 -28.12 -16.39
C PRO A 256 20.14 -28.83 -17.74
N ARG A 257 19.77 -30.12 -17.73
CA ARG A 257 19.37 -30.86 -18.93
C ARG A 257 18.15 -30.15 -19.52
N ARG A 258 18.20 -29.85 -20.83
CA ARG A 258 17.04 -29.37 -21.60
C ARG A 258 15.93 -30.41 -21.54
N THR A 259 14.92 -30.18 -20.71
CA THR A 259 13.63 -30.87 -20.83
C THR A 259 12.73 -30.06 -21.75
N TYR A 260 12.44 -30.63 -22.91
CA TYR A 260 11.41 -30.15 -23.83
C TYR A 260 10.05 -30.57 -23.27
N THR A 261 9.11 -29.63 -23.12
CA THR A 261 7.69 -29.92 -23.04
C THR A 261 7.04 -29.30 -24.25
N GLU A 262 6.70 -30.13 -25.24
CA GLU A 262 5.81 -29.77 -26.33
C GLU A 262 4.41 -29.48 -25.75
N GLY A 263 3.81 -28.36 -26.14
CA GLY A 263 2.37 -28.11 -25.94
C GLY A 263 1.94 -27.04 -24.95
N ALA A 264 2.83 -26.27 -24.32
CA ALA A 264 2.41 -25.19 -23.40
C ALA A 264 2.77 -23.80 -23.95
N ASN A 265 1.78 -22.92 -24.10
CA ASN A 265 1.94 -21.50 -24.45
C ASN A 265 2.52 -20.72 -23.25
N ALA A 266 3.79 -20.98 -22.94
CA ALA A 266 4.50 -20.40 -21.82
C ALA A 266 5.52 -19.37 -22.30
N LEU A 267 5.36 -18.10 -21.92
CA LEU A 267 6.43 -17.11 -22.09
C LEU A 267 7.38 -17.25 -20.90
N ARG A 268 8.63 -17.66 -21.16
CA ARG A 268 9.69 -17.70 -20.16
C ARG A 268 10.45 -16.38 -20.17
N LEU A 269 10.21 -15.55 -19.18
CA LEU A 269 10.95 -14.32 -18.93
C LEU A 269 12.01 -14.62 -17.88
N MET A 270 13.29 -14.53 -18.26
CA MET A 270 14.36 -14.41 -17.26
C MET A 270 14.37 -12.96 -16.84
N VAL A 271 13.68 -12.66 -15.74
CA VAL A 271 13.66 -11.29 -15.22
C VAL A 271 15.05 -11.03 -14.65
N LEU A 272 15.86 -10.27 -15.39
CA LEU A 272 17.07 -9.61 -14.86
C LEU A 272 16.62 -8.47 -13.92
N GLY A 273 15.71 -8.76 -13.00
CA GLY A 273 15.21 -7.85 -11.97
C GLY A 273 16.23 -7.62 -10.88
N SER A 274 17.38 -8.29 -10.97
CA SER A 274 18.46 -8.12 -10.02
C SER A 274 19.01 -6.71 -10.08
N ASP A 275 19.33 -6.14 -11.25
CA ASP A 275 19.95 -4.79 -11.29
C ASP A 275 18.95 -3.68 -10.94
N LEU A 276 17.73 -3.74 -11.46
CA LEU A 276 16.71 -2.72 -11.18
C LEU A 276 16.20 -2.77 -9.74
N GLY A 277 15.87 -3.97 -9.24
CA GLY A 277 15.43 -4.15 -7.86
C GLY A 277 16.53 -3.82 -6.87
N ALA A 278 17.78 -4.18 -7.16
CA ALA A 278 18.91 -3.83 -6.31
C ALA A 278 19.20 -2.33 -6.33
N ARG A 279 19.18 -1.66 -7.48
CA ARG A 279 19.31 -0.20 -7.55
C ARG A 279 18.17 0.51 -6.84
N ALA A 280 16.94 0.02 -6.97
CA ALA A 280 15.78 0.52 -6.23
C ALA A 280 15.90 0.35 -4.72
N LEU A 281 16.58 -0.71 -4.29
CA LEU A 281 16.88 -0.98 -2.89
C LEU A 281 18.22 -0.37 -2.46
N GLY A 282 18.89 0.44 -3.30
CA GLY A 282 20.20 1.05 -2.97
C GLY A 282 21.36 0.06 -2.79
N LEU A 283 21.21 -1.19 -3.24
CA LEU A 283 22.18 -2.26 -3.01
C LEU A 283 23.37 -2.16 -3.96
N GLU A 284 24.56 -1.82 -3.43
CA GLU A 284 25.82 -1.78 -4.19
C GLU A 284 26.20 -3.12 -4.83
N LYS A 285 25.77 -4.24 -4.24
CA LYS A 285 26.05 -5.60 -4.73
C LYS A 285 24.77 -6.35 -4.97
N VAL A 286 24.37 -6.37 -6.23
CA VAL A 286 23.22 -7.09 -6.74
C VAL A 286 23.47 -8.60 -6.65
N PRO A 287 22.73 -9.36 -5.83
CA PRO A 287 22.68 -10.79 -6.03
C PRO A 287 21.88 -11.02 -7.31
N THR A 288 22.50 -11.59 -8.35
CA THR A 288 21.77 -12.07 -9.52
C THR A 288 20.82 -13.18 -9.05
N PHE A 289 19.54 -12.86 -8.92
CA PHE A 289 18.48 -13.86 -8.72
C PHE A 289 17.88 -14.17 -10.08
N PRO A 290 18.17 -15.32 -10.68
CA PRO A 290 17.40 -15.78 -11.82
C PRO A 290 16.04 -16.25 -11.30
N THR A 291 15.13 -15.32 -11.02
CA THR A 291 13.72 -15.64 -10.86
C THR A 291 13.20 -15.90 -12.26
N GLU A 292 12.96 -17.17 -12.57
CA GLU A 292 12.31 -17.55 -13.81
C GLU A 292 10.82 -17.19 -13.72
N LEU A 293 10.32 -16.35 -14.62
CA LEU A 293 8.90 -16.02 -14.73
C LEU A 293 8.29 -16.76 -15.91
N ILE A 294 7.25 -17.54 -15.66
CA ILE A 294 6.54 -18.34 -16.66
C ILE A 294 5.09 -17.87 -16.73
N LEU A 295 4.68 -17.32 -17.88
CA LEU A 295 3.34 -16.79 -18.07
C LEU A 295 2.50 -17.71 -18.95
N PHE A 296 1.35 -18.16 -18.44
CA PHE A 296 0.37 -19.01 -19.14
C PHE A 296 -0.88 -18.22 -19.50
N GLN A 297 -1.49 -18.54 -20.64
CA GLN A 297 -2.70 -17.84 -21.09
C GLN A 297 -3.89 -18.04 -20.17
N ASP A 298 -4.02 -19.22 -19.57
CA ASP A 298 -5.13 -19.58 -18.71
C ASP A 298 -4.68 -20.51 -17.57
N ARG A 299 -5.59 -20.68 -16.61
CA ARG A 299 -5.38 -21.51 -15.42
C ARG A 299 -5.17 -22.98 -15.76
N GLU A 300 -5.87 -23.51 -16.75
CA GLU A 300 -5.83 -24.94 -17.09
C GLU A 300 -4.44 -25.33 -17.62
N GLN A 301 -3.86 -24.50 -18.48
CA GLN A 301 -2.50 -24.67 -18.98
C GLN A 301 -1.47 -24.59 -17.85
N ALA A 302 -1.59 -23.60 -16.96
CA ALA A 302 -0.67 -23.45 -15.83
C ALA A 302 -0.72 -24.67 -14.89
N VAL A 303 -1.92 -25.11 -14.52
CA VAL A 303 -2.13 -26.29 -13.65
C VAL A 303 -1.63 -27.57 -14.30
N THR A 304 -1.88 -27.76 -15.59
CA THR A 304 -1.40 -28.92 -16.34
C THR A 304 0.12 -28.99 -16.35
N TRP A 305 0.77 -27.85 -16.64
CA TRP A 305 2.23 -27.76 -16.60
C TRP A 305 2.79 -28.00 -15.19
N MET A 306 2.19 -27.41 -14.16
CA MET A 306 2.61 -27.61 -12.77
C MET A 306 2.49 -29.08 -12.33
N LYS A 307 1.40 -29.76 -12.70
CA LYS A 307 1.22 -31.21 -12.42
C LYS A 307 2.29 -32.07 -13.11
N ALA A 308 2.80 -31.64 -14.26
CA ALA A 308 3.85 -32.33 -15.00
C ALA A 308 5.27 -31.93 -14.59
N ASN A 309 5.46 -30.82 -13.87
CA ASN A 309 6.77 -30.30 -13.52
C ASN A 309 7.23 -30.78 -12.12
N PRO A 310 8.35 -31.52 -12.00
CA PRO A 310 8.87 -32.00 -10.72
C PRO A 310 9.23 -30.90 -9.71
N ARG A 311 9.37 -29.65 -10.15
CA ARG A 311 9.69 -28.48 -9.31
C ARG A 311 8.46 -27.90 -8.61
N SER A 312 7.27 -28.20 -9.11
CA SER A 312 6.04 -27.80 -8.45
C SER A 312 5.89 -28.62 -7.17
N ALA A 313 5.48 -27.95 -6.09
CA ALA A 313 5.18 -28.58 -4.82
C ALA A 313 4.04 -29.62 -4.98
N SER A 314 3.60 -30.21 -3.87
CA SER A 314 2.56 -31.24 -3.90
C SER A 314 1.33 -30.79 -4.72
N VAL A 315 0.62 -31.72 -5.38
CA VAL A 315 -0.57 -31.41 -6.20
C VAL A 315 -1.62 -30.56 -5.45
N LYS A 316 -1.67 -30.69 -4.11
CA LYS A 316 -2.54 -29.93 -3.23
C LYS A 316 -2.18 -28.44 -3.20
N ASP A 317 -0.89 -28.11 -3.26
CA ASP A 317 -0.39 -26.74 -3.33
C ASP A 317 -0.68 -26.12 -4.70
N VAL A 318 -0.65 -26.92 -5.78
CA VAL A 318 -1.00 -26.47 -7.15
C VAL A 318 -2.48 -26.10 -7.24
N GLU A 319 -3.39 -26.91 -6.68
CA GLU A 319 -4.83 -26.64 -6.75
C GLU A 319 -5.25 -25.45 -5.90
N LYS A 320 -4.62 -25.30 -4.73
CA LYS A 320 -4.79 -24.12 -3.87
C LYS A 320 -4.17 -22.88 -4.49
N ALA A 321 -2.96 -22.97 -5.04
CA ALA A 321 -2.32 -21.88 -5.76
C ALA A 321 -3.13 -21.42 -6.99
N ALA A 322 -3.87 -22.33 -7.62
CA ALA A 322 -4.61 -22.06 -8.84
C ALA A 322 -5.73 -21.02 -8.68
N SER A 323 -6.09 -20.61 -7.45
CA SER A 323 -7.00 -19.48 -7.21
C SER A 323 -6.36 -18.09 -7.34
N PHE A 324 -5.02 -17.97 -7.34
CA PHE A 324 -4.34 -16.69 -7.13
C PHE A 324 -3.78 -16.02 -8.39
N GLY A 325 -3.96 -16.62 -9.56
CA GLY A 325 -3.45 -16.09 -10.83
C GLY A 325 -1.92 -16.03 -10.93
N ALA A 326 -1.19 -16.29 -9.84
CA ALA A 326 0.25 -16.47 -9.79
C ALA A 326 0.69 -17.31 -8.58
N LEU A 327 1.87 -17.90 -8.65
CA LEU A 327 2.49 -18.74 -7.63
C LEU A 327 4.02 -18.63 -7.71
N VAL A 328 4.69 -18.72 -6.56
CA VAL A 328 6.13 -18.97 -6.48
C VAL A 328 6.38 -20.44 -6.15
N LEU A 329 7.24 -21.11 -6.93
CA LEU A 329 7.68 -22.48 -6.71
C LEU A 329 8.84 -22.56 -5.70
N ILE A 330 9.20 -23.78 -5.29
CA ILE A 330 10.25 -24.04 -4.29
C ILE A 330 11.63 -23.55 -4.76
N ASP A 331 11.86 -23.50 -6.07
CA ASP A 331 13.11 -23.02 -6.69
C ASP A 331 13.07 -21.54 -7.08
N ASP A 332 12.16 -20.76 -6.48
CA ASP A 332 11.93 -19.34 -6.74
C ASP A 332 11.39 -19.02 -8.16
N THR A 333 11.01 -20.04 -8.95
CA THR A 333 10.30 -19.83 -10.22
C THR A 333 8.92 -19.24 -9.96
N VAL A 334 8.57 -18.15 -10.63
CA VAL A 334 7.23 -17.58 -10.61
C VAL A 334 6.43 -18.07 -11.80
N VAL A 335 5.23 -18.57 -11.54
CA VAL A 335 4.27 -19.00 -12.55
C VAL A 335 3.05 -18.11 -12.44
N ALA A 336 2.59 -17.49 -13.52
CA ALA A 336 1.39 -16.64 -13.52
C ALA A 336 0.48 -16.91 -14.72
N TRP A 337 -0.83 -16.72 -14.53
CA TRP A 337 -1.86 -16.97 -15.54
C TRP A 337 -3.07 -16.04 -15.39
N TYR A 338 -3.46 -15.41 -16.49
CA TYR A 338 -4.74 -14.70 -16.63
C TYR A 338 -5.13 -14.64 -18.10
N GLY A 339 -6.43 -14.73 -18.38
CA GLY A 339 -6.96 -14.58 -19.74
C GLY A 339 -6.68 -13.18 -20.32
N ASN A 340 -6.69 -12.16 -19.46
CA ASN A 340 -6.24 -10.82 -19.81
C ASN A 340 -4.69 -10.75 -19.74
N GLY A 341 -4.04 -10.47 -20.88
CA GLY A 341 -2.58 -10.40 -20.96
C GLY A 341 -1.95 -9.29 -20.11
N GLY A 342 -2.60 -8.15 -19.95
CA GLY A 342 -2.13 -7.05 -19.10
C GLY A 342 -2.10 -7.47 -17.63
N LEU A 343 -3.22 -8.02 -17.12
CA LEU A 343 -3.29 -8.54 -15.75
C LEU A 343 -2.27 -9.67 -15.52
N ARG A 344 -2.12 -10.57 -16.49
CA ARG A 344 -1.13 -11.65 -16.43
C ARG A 344 0.29 -11.14 -16.26
N ASN A 345 0.67 -10.16 -17.07
CA ASN A 345 2.01 -9.59 -17.04
C ASN A 345 2.25 -8.83 -15.73
N THR A 346 1.29 -8.01 -15.30
CA THR A 346 1.38 -7.27 -14.04
C THR A 346 1.50 -8.21 -12.86
N CYS A 347 0.57 -9.16 -12.69
CA CYS A 347 0.61 -10.10 -11.58
C CYS A 347 1.88 -10.94 -11.58
N GLY A 348 2.30 -11.46 -12.74
CA GLY A 348 3.54 -12.23 -12.85
C GLY A 348 4.77 -11.41 -12.47
N LEU A 349 4.85 -10.15 -12.93
CA LEU A 349 5.95 -9.27 -12.59
C LEU A 349 5.93 -8.87 -11.10
N SER A 350 4.77 -8.58 -10.53
CA SER A 350 4.63 -8.32 -9.09
C SER A 350 5.21 -9.48 -8.28
N TYR A 351 4.74 -10.71 -8.52
CA TYR A 351 5.22 -11.87 -7.78
C TYR A 351 6.72 -12.11 -7.98
N ALA A 352 7.25 -11.88 -9.19
CA ALA A 352 8.69 -11.98 -9.44
C ALA A 352 9.50 -10.96 -8.63
N LEU A 353 9.05 -9.71 -8.57
CA LEU A 353 9.70 -8.65 -7.79
C LEU A 353 9.60 -8.92 -6.29
N GLY A 354 8.42 -9.31 -5.80
CA GLY A 354 8.20 -9.72 -4.42
C GLY A 354 9.12 -10.89 -4.03
N GLN A 355 9.29 -11.86 -4.92
CA GLN A 355 10.19 -12.99 -4.69
C GLN A 355 11.67 -12.57 -4.70
N CYS A 356 12.06 -11.65 -5.58
CA CYS A 356 13.42 -11.08 -5.57
C CYS A 356 13.71 -10.36 -4.24
N ALA A 357 12.81 -9.49 -3.79
CA ALA A 357 12.93 -8.79 -2.51
C ALA A 357 13.00 -9.79 -1.34
N TRP A 358 12.14 -10.80 -1.37
CA TRP A 358 12.13 -11.87 -0.37
C TRP A 358 13.45 -12.66 -0.32
N SER A 359 13.96 -13.04 -1.49
CA SER A 359 15.20 -13.80 -1.62
C SER A 359 16.41 -12.99 -1.19
N TRP A 360 16.39 -11.68 -1.43
CA TRP A 360 17.38 -10.74 -0.91
C TRP A 360 17.36 -10.72 0.62
N LEU A 361 16.20 -10.49 1.25
CA LEU A 361 16.08 -10.47 2.71
C LEU A 361 16.61 -11.75 3.35
N ARG A 362 16.24 -12.92 2.81
CA ARG A 362 16.72 -14.22 3.33
C ARG A 362 18.22 -14.43 3.20
N ARG A 363 18.90 -13.74 2.30
CA ARG A 363 20.36 -13.84 2.15
C ARG A 363 21.09 -12.92 3.10
N VAL A 364 20.62 -11.68 3.22
CA VAL A 364 21.19 -10.71 4.16
C VAL A 364 20.95 -11.17 5.60
N HIS A 365 19.78 -11.76 5.85
CA HIS A 365 19.37 -12.27 7.15
C HIS A 365 18.94 -13.75 7.04
N PRO A 366 19.87 -14.72 7.08
CA PRO A 366 19.55 -16.14 6.90
C PRO A 366 18.75 -16.76 8.05
N ASP A 367 18.86 -16.22 9.26
CA ASP A 367 18.11 -16.66 10.45
C ASP A 367 16.67 -16.12 10.48
N TYR A 368 16.28 -15.45 9.42
CA TYR A 368 15.04 -14.70 9.36
C TYR A 368 13.80 -15.61 9.29
N PRO A 369 12.81 -15.42 10.18
CA PRO A 369 11.56 -16.16 10.11
C PRO A 369 10.80 -15.76 8.85
N PRO A 370 10.32 -16.72 8.03
CA PRO A 370 9.62 -16.43 6.77
C PRO A 370 8.36 -15.55 6.87
N HIS A 371 7.96 -15.17 8.08
CA HIS A 371 6.71 -14.50 8.40
C HIS A 371 6.90 -13.18 9.15
N ALA A 372 8.12 -12.72 9.43
CA ALA A 372 8.34 -11.58 10.35
C ALA A 372 8.11 -10.19 9.73
N VAL A 373 8.15 -10.02 8.40
CA VAL A 373 8.04 -8.71 7.74
C VAL A 373 7.20 -8.81 6.46
N ALA A 374 5.96 -9.25 6.65
CA ALA A 374 4.99 -9.36 5.57
C ALA A 374 4.80 -8.07 4.79
N TRP A 375 4.80 -6.94 5.51
CA TRP A 375 4.62 -5.62 4.92
C TRP A 375 5.72 -5.28 3.91
N MET A 376 6.95 -5.73 4.15
CA MET A 376 8.06 -5.44 3.26
C MET A 376 7.91 -6.25 1.98
N ARG A 377 7.59 -7.54 2.09
CA ARG A 377 7.31 -8.37 0.91
C ARG A 377 6.20 -7.76 0.04
N TYR A 378 5.02 -7.53 0.63
CA TYR A 378 3.86 -7.06 -0.15
C TYR A 378 3.94 -5.59 -0.52
N GLY A 379 4.45 -4.75 0.38
CA GLY A 379 4.63 -3.32 0.13
C GLY A 379 5.63 -3.06 -0.99
N LEU A 380 6.81 -3.69 -0.95
CA LEU A 380 7.82 -3.56 -2.01
C LEU A 380 7.32 -4.18 -3.33
N GLU A 381 6.71 -5.37 -3.28
CA GLU A 381 6.08 -6.00 -4.45
C GLU A 381 5.13 -5.04 -5.15
N ARG A 382 4.18 -4.47 -4.39
CA ARG A 382 3.14 -3.60 -4.94
C ARG A 382 3.73 -2.29 -5.44
N TRP A 383 4.64 -1.70 -4.68
CA TRP A 383 5.33 -0.48 -5.08
C TRP A 383 6.03 -0.66 -6.42
N LEU A 384 6.97 -1.59 -6.50
CA LEU A 384 7.79 -1.81 -7.69
C LEU A 384 6.93 -2.22 -8.89
N ALA A 385 5.90 -3.05 -8.68
CA ALA A 385 5.01 -3.43 -9.76
C ALA A 385 4.22 -2.24 -10.33
N THR A 386 3.70 -1.36 -9.48
CA THR A 386 3.01 -0.16 -9.97
C THR A 386 3.96 0.75 -10.74
N TYR A 387 5.20 0.90 -10.31
CA TYR A 387 6.20 1.66 -11.07
C TYR A 387 6.50 1.07 -12.43
N LEU A 388 6.69 -0.25 -12.49
CA LEU A 388 7.12 -0.92 -13.70
C LEU A 388 6.02 -1.08 -14.74
N THR A 389 4.78 -1.24 -14.30
CA THR A 389 3.66 -1.58 -15.19
C THR A 389 2.65 -0.45 -15.34
N SER A 390 2.79 0.63 -14.58
CA SER A 390 1.76 1.66 -14.37
C SER A 390 0.42 1.09 -13.87
N SER A 391 0.40 -0.19 -13.45
CA SER A 391 -0.81 -0.90 -13.06
C SER A 391 -1.00 -0.80 -11.55
N ARG A 392 -2.20 -0.40 -11.16
CA ARG A 392 -2.62 -0.23 -9.76
C ARG A 392 -3.63 -1.32 -9.43
N LEU A 393 -3.20 -2.58 -9.42
CA LEU A 393 -4.09 -3.69 -9.10
C LEU A 393 -4.13 -3.94 -7.58
N PRO A 394 -5.32 -4.01 -6.97
CA PRO A 394 -5.44 -4.49 -5.60
C PRO A 394 -4.92 -5.93 -5.59
N GLY A 395 -3.94 -6.22 -4.73
CA GLY A 395 -3.54 -7.60 -4.53
C GLY A 395 -4.71 -8.37 -3.94
N SER A 396 -5.05 -9.52 -4.52
CA SER A 396 -6.00 -10.43 -3.89
C SER A 396 -5.29 -11.22 -2.81
N VAL A 397 -5.70 -11.04 -1.55
CA VAL A 397 -5.43 -12.00 -0.47
C VAL A 397 -6.71 -12.78 -0.29
N THR A 398 -6.65 -14.11 -0.29
CA THR A 398 -7.79 -14.90 0.18
C THR A 398 -7.44 -15.52 1.52
N SER A 399 -8.46 -15.78 2.35
CA SER A 399 -8.33 -16.47 3.63
C SER A 399 -7.61 -17.82 3.52
N ASP A 400 -7.55 -18.39 2.32
CA ASP A 400 -6.89 -19.67 2.06
C ASP A 400 -5.36 -19.53 2.10
N ASP A 401 -4.77 -18.35 1.89
CA ASP A 401 -3.31 -18.12 2.01
C ASP A 401 -2.79 -18.13 3.46
N THR A 402 -3.67 -18.48 4.40
CA THR A 402 -3.39 -18.42 5.82
C THR A 402 -3.10 -19.79 6.43
N GLU A 403 -2.14 -19.83 7.36
CA GLU A 403 -1.94 -20.98 8.27
C GLU A 403 -3.09 -21.12 9.29
N LEU A 404 -4.11 -20.25 9.25
CA LEU A 404 -5.28 -20.25 10.11
C LEU A 404 -6.58 -20.36 9.29
N PRO A 405 -6.90 -21.55 8.74
CA PRO A 405 -8.14 -21.77 8.00
C PRO A 405 -9.36 -21.37 8.86
N GLY A 406 -10.18 -20.43 8.38
CA GLY A 406 -11.46 -20.07 9.01
C GLY A 406 -11.49 -18.73 9.77
N ALA A 407 -10.37 -18.01 9.88
CA ALA A 407 -10.39 -16.62 10.35
C ALA A 407 -10.75 -15.68 9.19
N THR A 408 -12.01 -15.66 8.78
CA THR A 408 -12.51 -14.68 7.82
C THR A 408 -12.63 -13.33 8.51
N THR A 409 -11.54 -12.56 8.62
CA THR A 409 -11.71 -11.11 8.63
C THR A 409 -12.39 -10.78 7.31
N LYS A 410 -13.68 -10.39 7.36
CA LYS A 410 -14.37 -9.85 6.20
C LYS A 410 -13.52 -8.69 5.71
N ASP A 411 -12.84 -8.90 4.60
CA ASP A 411 -12.03 -7.86 3.99
C ASP A 411 -12.96 -6.75 3.51
N ILE A 412 -12.48 -5.51 3.57
CA ILE A 412 -13.16 -4.42 2.89
C ILE A 412 -12.99 -4.70 1.41
N ASP A 413 -14.10 -4.75 0.65
CA ASP A 413 -14.04 -4.81 -0.80
C ASP A 413 -13.27 -3.58 -1.29
N LEU A 414 -12.01 -3.79 -1.67
CA LEU A 414 -11.21 -2.75 -2.30
C LEU A 414 -11.83 -2.44 -3.68
N PRO A 415 -11.80 -1.18 -4.12
CA PRO A 415 -12.25 -0.86 -5.46
C PRO A 415 -11.39 -1.61 -6.49
N ASP A 416 -12.02 -2.10 -7.56
CA ASP A 416 -11.33 -2.77 -8.67
C ASP A 416 -10.28 -1.87 -9.31
N ASP A 417 -10.57 -0.56 -9.35
CA ASP A 417 -9.63 0.49 -9.75
C ASP A 417 -8.98 1.12 -8.52
N MET A 418 -7.68 0.88 -8.36
CA MET A 418 -6.88 1.50 -7.30
C MET A 418 -6.18 2.78 -7.80
N SER A 419 -6.76 3.49 -8.76
CA SER A 419 -6.29 4.81 -9.19
C SER A 419 -6.17 5.79 -8.00
N GLU A 420 -7.07 5.71 -7.03
CA GLU A 420 -7.07 6.55 -5.82
C GLU A 420 -6.42 5.87 -4.59
N TRP A 421 -5.52 4.90 -4.79
CA TRP A 421 -4.92 4.14 -3.67
C TRP A 421 -4.25 5.02 -2.61
N SER A 422 -3.64 6.14 -2.99
CA SER A 422 -2.95 7.03 -2.05
C SER A 422 -3.94 7.76 -1.13
N ALA A 423 -5.11 8.14 -1.66
CA ALA A 423 -6.20 8.71 -0.88
C ALA A 423 -6.79 7.66 0.08
N LEU A 424 -6.94 6.42 -0.39
CA LEU A 424 -7.36 5.30 0.46
C LEU A 424 -6.34 5.03 1.58
N ALA A 425 -5.04 4.99 1.27
CA ALA A 425 -3.98 4.82 2.27
C ALA A 425 -3.99 5.94 3.32
N GLN A 426 -4.15 7.20 2.89
CA GLN A 426 -4.28 8.34 3.80
C GLN A 426 -5.48 8.20 4.74
N MET A 427 -6.63 7.77 4.21
CA MET A 427 -7.84 7.53 5.00
C MET A 427 -7.60 6.43 6.04
N LEU A 428 -7.04 5.29 5.64
CA LEU A 428 -6.75 4.16 6.52
C LEU A 428 -5.76 4.54 7.65
N LEU A 429 -4.72 5.31 7.32
CA LEU A 429 -3.75 5.82 8.29
C LEU A 429 -4.33 6.89 9.21
N ARG A 430 -5.31 7.68 8.75
CA ARG A 430 -6.01 8.66 9.60
C ARG A 430 -6.92 7.96 10.60
N ASP A 431 -7.67 6.94 10.15
CA ASP A 431 -8.75 6.34 10.94
C ASP A 431 -8.21 5.37 12.01
N GLU A 432 -7.15 4.62 11.72
CA GLU A 432 -6.52 3.70 12.70
C GLU A 432 -5.19 4.20 13.28
N GLY A 433 -4.62 5.25 12.68
CA GLY A 433 -3.44 5.92 13.22
C GLY A 433 -2.21 5.01 13.38
N PRO A 434 -1.39 5.24 14.42
CA PRO A 434 -0.14 4.51 14.64
C PRO A 434 -0.33 3.03 14.97
N ALA A 435 -1.50 2.64 15.50
CA ALA A 435 -1.80 1.26 15.86
C ALA A 435 -1.76 0.34 14.62
N ARG A 436 -2.19 0.85 13.46
CA ARG A 436 -2.14 0.12 12.20
C ARG A 436 -0.71 -0.11 11.72
N LEU A 437 0.18 0.89 11.82
CA LEU A 437 1.59 0.71 11.49
C LEU A 437 2.25 -0.31 12.43
N ARG A 438 2.02 -0.22 13.75
CA ARG A 438 2.57 -1.20 14.71
C ARG A 438 2.13 -2.64 14.40
N ARG A 439 0.84 -2.82 14.08
CA ARG A 439 0.30 -4.12 13.65
C ARG A 439 0.99 -4.58 12.37
N LEU A 440 1.14 -3.70 11.40
CA LEU A 440 1.76 -4.01 10.11
C LEU A 440 3.22 -4.52 10.27
N MET A 441 4.00 -3.92 11.17
CA MET A 441 5.39 -4.31 11.45
C MET A 441 5.53 -5.69 12.06
N THR A 442 4.49 -6.17 12.76
CA THR A 442 4.52 -7.43 13.52
C THR A 442 3.63 -8.52 12.90
N ALA A 443 2.85 -8.14 11.89
CA ALA A 443 1.91 -9.03 11.23
C ALA A 443 2.64 -10.03 10.33
N ARG A 444 2.16 -11.27 10.40
CA ARG A 444 2.55 -12.32 9.46
C ARG A 444 1.89 -12.10 8.11
N THR A 445 2.47 -12.71 7.08
CA THR A 445 1.97 -12.70 5.69
C THR A 445 0.48 -13.00 5.61
N ASN A 446 0.04 -13.96 6.42
CA ASN A 446 -1.34 -14.42 6.49
C ASN A 446 -2.26 -13.62 7.45
N ALA A 447 -1.71 -12.67 8.20
CA ALA A 447 -2.47 -11.82 9.10
C ALA A 447 -2.80 -10.45 8.49
N LEU A 448 -2.26 -10.17 7.29
CA LEU A 448 -2.55 -8.92 6.58
C LEU A 448 -3.91 -9.00 5.89
N THR A 449 -4.72 -7.97 6.10
CA THR A 449 -5.93 -7.71 5.31
C THR A 449 -5.57 -7.00 4.00
N SER A 450 -6.52 -6.95 3.05
CA SER A 450 -6.33 -6.15 1.83
C SER A 450 -6.09 -4.68 2.15
N THR A 451 -6.67 -4.14 3.22
CA THR A 451 -6.37 -2.76 3.65
C THR A 451 -4.99 -2.61 4.28
N ASP A 452 -4.45 -3.64 4.92
CA ASP A 452 -3.07 -3.61 5.42
C ASP A 452 -2.09 -3.62 4.25
N HIS A 453 -2.42 -4.27 3.13
CA HIS A 453 -1.61 -4.20 1.91
C HIS A 453 -1.52 -2.79 1.34
N VAL A 454 -2.61 -2.02 1.37
CA VAL A 454 -2.61 -0.62 0.93
C VAL A 454 -1.69 0.24 1.81
N VAL A 455 -1.68 -0.01 3.12
CA VAL A 455 -0.78 0.72 4.04
C VAL A 455 0.67 0.22 3.95
N ALA A 456 0.88 -1.08 3.73
CA ALA A 456 2.20 -1.65 3.43
C ALA A 456 2.79 -1.03 2.16
N TRP A 457 1.96 -0.87 1.14
CA TRP A 457 2.30 -0.24 -0.11
C TRP A 457 2.70 1.23 0.10
N ALA A 458 1.94 1.99 0.89
CA ALA A 458 2.30 3.36 1.25
C ALA A 458 3.61 3.47 2.04
N LEU A 459 3.81 2.61 3.05
CA LEU A 459 5.03 2.60 3.86
C LEU A 459 6.26 2.23 3.02
N ALA A 460 6.14 1.22 2.17
CA ALA A 460 7.21 0.82 1.27
C ALA A 460 7.58 1.94 0.30
N GLY A 461 6.59 2.65 -0.27
CA GLY A 461 6.87 3.81 -1.13
C GLY A 461 7.56 4.95 -0.39
N TYR A 462 7.11 5.27 0.81
CA TYR A 462 7.75 6.27 1.65
C TYR A 462 9.22 5.93 1.92
N LEU A 463 9.51 4.67 2.26
CA LEU A 463 10.88 4.22 2.52
C LEU A 463 11.72 4.17 1.24
N LEU A 464 11.21 3.61 0.15
CA LEU A 464 11.99 3.47 -1.10
C LEU A 464 12.33 4.81 -1.74
N GLU A 465 11.46 5.82 -1.60
CA GLU A 465 11.61 7.07 -2.33
C GLU A 465 11.91 8.26 -1.43
N GLY A 466 11.22 8.32 -0.30
CA GLY A 466 11.39 9.38 0.67
C GLY A 466 12.63 9.20 1.53
N ARG A 467 12.92 7.96 1.95
CA ARG A 467 13.99 7.61 2.89
C ARG A 467 14.79 6.37 2.44
N PRO A 468 15.30 6.33 1.20
CA PRO A 468 15.96 5.14 0.64
C PRO A 468 17.14 4.66 1.51
N GLU A 469 17.83 5.58 2.18
CA GLU A 469 18.93 5.31 3.10
C GLU A 469 18.51 4.46 4.32
N CYS A 470 17.22 4.43 4.66
CA CYS A 470 16.69 3.70 5.80
C CYS A 470 16.20 2.28 5.46
N VAL A 471 16.15 1.87 4.19
CA VAL A 471 15.53 0.59 3.78
C VAL A 471 16.26 -0.61 4.37
N ASP A 472 17.59 -0.66 4.25
CA ASP A 472 18.41 -1.76 4.77
C ASP A 472 18.37 -1.82 6.29
N ALA A 473 18.53 -0.67 6.95
CA ALA A 473 18.46 -0.58 8.41
C ALA A 473 17.06 -0.96 8.94
N MET A 474 15.99 -0.62 8.20
CA MET A 474 14.62 -1.03 8.54
C MET A 474 14.47 -2.54 8.42
N ALA A 475 14.98 -3.14 7.34
CA ALA A 475 14.96 -4.58 7.15
C ALA A 475 15.71 -5.31 8.27
N GLU A 476 16.91 -4.85 8.61
CA GLU A 476 17.72 -5.40 9.69
C GLU A 476 17.02 -5.27 11.05
N ALA A 477 16.50 -4.08 11.39
CA ALA A 477 15.83 -3.84 12.66
C ALA A 477 14.57 -4.71 12.82
N CYS A 478 13.81 -4.94 11.74
CA CYS A 478 12.68 -5.85 11.75
C CYS A 478 13.09 -7.33 11.93
N CYS A 479 14.35 -7.68 11.66
CA CYS A 479 14.87 -9.02 11.92
C CYS A 479 15.28 -9.19 13.40
N THR A 480 15.67 -8.11 14.06
CA THR A 480 16.24 -8.16 15.43
C THR A 480 15.25 -7.78 16.52
N SER A 481 14.21 -7.01 16.21
CA SER A 481 13.18 -6.59 17.17
C SER A 481 11.77 -6.92 16.68
N HIS A 482 10.88 -7.16 17.64
CA HIS A 482 9.43 -7.27 17.43
C HIS A 482 8.68 -6.05 17.98
N ASP A 483 9.41 -5.08 18.56
CA ASP A 483 8.83 -3.82 19.02
C ASP A 483 8.89 -2.79 17.87
N ALA A 484 7.73 -2.52 17.29
CA ALA A 484 7.60 -1.57 16.19
C ALA A 484 8.06 -0.15 16.58
N ASP A 485 7.81 0.30 17.81
CA ASP A 485 8.21 1.65 18.25
C ASP A 485 9.72 1.74 18.48
N GLU A 486 10.37 0.65 18.89
CA GLU A 486 11.83 0.57 18.93
C GLU A 486 12.43 0.65 17.52
N ILE A 487 11.88 -0.11 16.57
CA ILE A 487 12.32 -0.11 15.17
C ILE A 487 12.21 1.30 14.58
N PHE A 488 11.05 1.96 14.71
CA PHE A 488 10.85 3.30 14.16
C PHE A 488 11.80 4.33 14.78
N ARG A 489 11.99 4.32 16.10
CA ARG A 489 12.89 5.27 16.76
C ARG A 489 14.35 5.04 16.41
N THR A 490 14.76 3.78 16.25
CA THR A 490 16.15 3.44 15.94
C THR A 490 16.50 3.75 14.50
N VAL A 491 15.61 3.45 13.56
CA VAL A 491 15.90 3.52 12.12
C VAL A 491 15.52 4.87 11.52
N LEU A 492 14.36 5.41 11.92
CA LEU A 492 13.80 6.62 11.32
C LEU A 492 13.93 7.84 12.22
N GLU A 493 14.33 7.66 13.49
CA GLU A 493 14.32 8.69 14.53
C GLU A 493 12.91 9.26 14.79
N LEU A 494 11.88 8.43 14.59
CA LEU A 494 10.47 8.79 14.74
C LEU A 494 9.74 7.79 15.64
N ASP A 495 8.75 8.25 16.39
CA ASP A 495 7.73 7.35 16.96
C ASP A 495 6.66 6.98 15.90
N ALA A 496 5.79 6.01 16.21
CA ALA A 496 4.77 5.57 15.26
C ALA A 496 3.76 6.67 14.89
N ASP A 497 3.49 7.60 15.80
CA ASP A 497 2.57 8.73 15.60
C ASP A 497 3.16 9.73 14.60
N ALA A 498 4.41 10.12 14.80
CA ALA A 498 5.17 10.97 13.89
C ALA A 498 5.36 10.31 12.53
N LEU A 499 5.69 9.01 12.48
CA LEU A 499 5.78 8.27 11.22
C LEU A 499 4.45 8.25 10.47
N THR A 500 3.34 8.00 11.17
CA THR A 500 2.00 8.00 10.56
C THR A 500 1.65 9.36 9.96
N ARG A 501 1.90 10.45 10.69
CA ARG A 501 1.72 11.82 10.15
C ARG A 501 2.60 12.05 8.93
N ARG A 502 3.88 11.70 9.02
CA ARG A 502 4.87 11.92 7.96
C ARG A 502 4.54 11.14 6.69
N VAL A 503 4.16 9.87 6.79
CA VAL A 503 3.70 9.06 5.64
C VAL A 503 2.42 9.65 5.04
N ARG A 504 1.46 10.09 5.85
CA ARG A 504 0.23 10.73 5.33
C ARG A 504 0.53 12.02 4.58
N ARG A 505 1.40 12.87 5.11
CA ARG A 505 1.84 14.10 4.43
C ARG A 505 2.59 13.79 3.15
N TRP A 506 3.46 12.78 3.17
CA TRP A 506 4.17 12.32 1.98
C TRP A 506 3.18 11.85 0.90
N LEU A 507 2.14 11.09 1.26
CA LEU A 507 1.09 10.65 0.33
C LEU A 507 0.28 11.80 -0.28
N ARG A 508 0.12 12.95 0.40
CA ARG A 508 -0.59 14.13 -0.14
C ARG A 508 0.18 14.80 -1.27
N GLY A 509 1.50 14.91 -1.12
CA GLY A 509 2.38 15.46 -2.16
C GLY A 509 2.89 14.42 -3.15
N HIS A 510 2.54 13.15 -2.96
CA HIS A 510 2.87 12.10 -3.90
C HIS A 510 2.12 12.38 -5.20
N PRO A 511 2.80 12.64 -6.33
CA PRO A 511 2.11 12.73 -7.60
C PRO A 511 1.37 11.41 -7.78
N ALA A 512 0.05 11.46 -8.02
CA ALA A 512 -0.59 10.30 -8.62
C ALA A 512 0.31 9.90 -9.81
N LEU A 513 0.71 8.63 -9.88
CA LEU A 513 1.64 8.14 -10.90
C LEU A 513 0.96 8.21 -12.28
N ASP A 514 0.74 9.42 -12.75
CA ASP A 514 -0.04 9.80 -13.92
C ASP A 514 0.81 9.75 -15.19
#